data_AF-A0AAU1HP22-F1
#
_entry.id   AF-A0AAU1HP22-F1
#
_cell.length_a   1.000
_cell.length_b   1.000
_cell.length_c   1.000
_cell.angle_alpha   90.00
_cell.angle_beta   90.00
_cell.angle_gamma   90.00
#
_symmetry.space_group_name_H-M   'P 1'
#
loop_
_entity.id
_entity.type
_entity.pdbx_description
1 polymer ?
#
loop_
_entity_poly.entity_id
_entity_poly.type
_entity_poly.pdbx_seq_one_letter_code
_entity_poly.pdbx_strand_id
1 'polypeptide(L)'
;MAKLPTWGGGHTTGSGVGPDGVRHDLTSGRHGGQDTDLISWVNDTLKKRGITSSNSGRAVDVEQKFAAIMDRDGLAHADLYINFPTGPCTVKLGCNQVLPALLGPNRSLTVHWPNGRHTCHGVG
;
A
#
# COMPACT_ATOMS: atom_id res chain seq x y z
N MET A 1 -22.01 -0.30 -1.05
CA MET A 1 -20.92 -0.98 -0.32
C MET A 1 -20.46 -2.16 -1.15
N ALA A 2 -19.19 -2.18 -1.60
CA ALA A 2 -18.64 -3.28 -2.39
C ALA A 2 -18.52 -4.56 -1.54
N LYS A 3 -18.83 -5.71 -2.14
CA LYS A 3 -18.83 -7.02 -1.46
C LYS A 3 -17.39 -7.52 -1.29
N LEU A 4 -17.04 -7.92 -0.06
CA LEU A 4 -15.68 -8.31 0.34
C LEU A 4 -15.29 -9.70 -0.21
N PRO A 5 -14.02 -9.92 -0.60
CA PRO A 5 -13.51 -11.24 -1.01
C PRO A 5 -13.22 -12.17 0.18
N THR A 6 -13.21 -13.49 -0.06
CA THR A 6 -12.91 -14.56 0.90
C THR A 6 -11.46 -15.05 0.82
N TRP A 7 -10.88 -15.46 1.96
CA TRP A 7 -9.44 -15.64 2.18
C TRP A 7 -8.91 -17.07 1.94
N GLY A 8 -7.64 -17.20 1.49
CA GLY A 8 -6.85 -18.43 1.46
C GLY A 8 -5.36 -18.16 1.77
N GLY A 9 -4.65 -19.10 2.42
CA GLY A 9 -3.25 -18.94 2.83
C GLY A 9 -2.24 -18.88 1.66
N GLY A 10 -1.15 -18.12 1.82
CA GLY A 10 -0.12 -17.87 0.78
C GLY A 10 0.60 -16.53 0.98
N HIS A 11 1.31 -16.03 -0.05
CA HIS A 11 1.85 -14.66 -0.11
C HIS A 11 0.81 -13.63 0.35
N THR A 12 1.26 -12.49 0.92
CA THR A 12 0.32 -11.43 1.29
C THR A 12 -0.33 -10.90 0.02
N THR A 13 -1.59 -11.24 -0.18
CA THR A 13 -2.39 -10.66 -1.27
C THR A 13 -3.14 -9.48 -0.70
N GLY A 14 -3.29 -8.44 -1.51
CA GLY A 14 -4.22 -7.39 -1.16
C GLY A 14 -5.11 -6.99 -2.32
N SER A 15 -6.34 -6.65 -1.99
CA SER A 15 -7.31 -6.11 -2.95
C SER A 15 -7.65 -4.71 -2.48
N GLY A 16 -7.28 -3.72 -3.28
CA GLY A 16 -7.65 -2.34 -3.04
C GLY A 16 -8.89 -1.97 -3.85
N VAL A 17 -9.76 -1.13 -3.29
CA VAL A 17 -10.94 -0.61 -3.97
C VAL A 17 -10.92 0.92 -3.88
N GLY A 18 -10.95 1.59 -5.03
CA GLY A 18 -11.11 3.04 -5.12
C GLY A 18 -12.56 3.49 -4.91
N PRO A 19 -12.83 4.80 -4.78
CA PRO A 19 -14.18 5.33 -4.62
C PRO A 19 -15.12 5.02 -5.80
N ASP A 20 -14.54 4.76 -6.98
CA ASP A 20 -15.20 4.33 -8.21
C ASP A 20 -15.59 2.85 -8.21
N GLY A 21 -15.20 2.09 -7.19
CA GLY A 21 -15.45 0.65 -7.08
C GLY A 21 -14.50 -0.21 -7.92
N VAL A 22 -13.47 0.37 -8.55
CA VAL A 22 -12.48 -0.38 -9.31
C VAL A 22 -11.60 -1.18 -8.34
N ARG A 23 -11.49 -2.48 -8.60
CA ARG A 23 -10.69 -3.41 -7.81
C ARG A 23 -9.29 -3.54 -8.38
N HIS A 24 -8.29 -3.33 -7.54
CA HIS A 24 -6.89 -3.57 -7.85
C HIS A 24 -6.36 -4.73 -7.00
N ASP A 25 -6.01 -5.83 -7.63
CA ASP A 25 -5.43 -6.98 -6.94
C ASP A 25 -3.90 -6.89 -6.99
N LEU A 26 -3.28 -6.97 -5.82
CA LEU A 26 -1.85 -6.87 -5.56
C LEU A 26 -1.36 -8.13 -4.83
N THR A 27 -0.09 -8.47 -5.01
CA THR A 27 0.56 -9.57 -4.27
C THR A 27 1.93 -9.13 -3.81
N SER A 28 2.29 -9.38 -2.54
CA SER A 28 3.60 -9.06 -1.99
C SER A 28 4.69 -9.95 -2.60
N GLY A 29 5.90 -9.40 -2.75
CA GLY A 29 7.07 -10.13 -3.24
C GLY A 29 7.07 -10.46 -4.75
N ARG A 30 6.10 -9.97 -5.52
CA ARG A 30 6.13 -10.03 -6.98
C ARG A 30 7.02 -8.89 -7.52
N HIS A 31 7.94 -9.23 -8.42
CA HIS A 31 8.99 -8.34 -8.93
C HIS A 31 8.96 -8.18 -10.47
N GLY A 32 7.78 -8.18 -11.10
CA GLY A 32 7.71 -8.07 -12.57
C GLY A 32 6.44 -7.43 -13.10
N GLY A 33 6.52 -6.88 -14.32
CA GLY A 33 5.44 -6.15 -14.96
C GLY A 33 5.15 -4.82 -14.27
N GLN A 34 3.87 -4.51 -14.06
CA GLN A 34 3.42 -3.27 -13.43
C GLN A 34 3.98 -3.08 -12.01
N ASP A 35 4.34 -4.15 -11.30
CA ASP A 35 4.94 -4.05 -9.95
C ASP A 35 6.31 -3.36 -9.97
N THR A 36 7.09 -3.48 -11.06
CA THR A 36 8.41 -2.85 -11.16
C THR A 36 8.31 -1.32 -11.12
N ASP A 37 7.31 -0.76 -11.79
CA ASP A 37 7.08 0.70 -11.80
C ASP A 37 6.59 1.19 -10.44
N LEU A 38 5.68 0.44 -9.79
CA LEU A 38 5.19 0.77 -8.45
C LEU A 38 6.33 0.73 -7.43
N ILE A 39 7.19 -0.30 -7.47
CA ILE A 39 8.36 -0.44 -6.60
C ILE A 39 9.35 0.71 -6.84
N SER A 40 9.56 1.10 -8.09
CA SER A 40 10.47 2.20 -8.43
C SER A 40 9.94 3.53 -7.91
N TRP A 41 8.66 3.83 -8.14
CA TRP A 41 8.00 5.02 -7.62
C TRP A 41 8.08 5.12 -6.09
N VAL A 42 7.87 4.01 -5.37
CA VAL A 42 7.99 3.99 -3.90
C VAL A 42 9.41 4.38 -3.50
N ASN A 43 10.43 3.73 -4.07
CA ASN A 43 11.82 4.00 -3.72
C ASN A 43 12.23 5.44 -4.04
N ASP A 44 11.85 5.96 -5.19
CA ASP A 44 12.18 7.31 -5.60
C ASP A 44 11.49 8.35 -4.73
N THR A 45 10.22 8.12 -4.37
CA THR A 45 9.48 8.99 -3.45
C THR A 45 10.14 9.02 -2.07
N LEU A 46 10.51 7.86 -1.51
CA LEU A 46 11.19 7.81 -0.21
C LEU A 46 12.55 8.53 -0.22
N LYS A 47 13.32 8.40 -1.30
CA LYS A 47 14.59 9.12 -1.47
C LYS A 47 14.38 10.63 -1.60
N LYS A 48 13.43 11.05 -2.42
CA LYS A 48 13.11 12.47 -2.64
C LYS A 48 12.62 13.16 -1.37
N ARG A 49 11.97 12.41 -0.48
CA ARG A 49 11.54 12.85 0.86
C ARG A 49 12.64 12.77 1.93
N GLY A 50 13.83 12.30 1.59
CA GLY A 50 14.95 12.17 2.54
C GLY A 50 14.78 11.06 3.59
N ILE A 51 13.84 10.14 3.39
CA ILE A 51 13.54 9.06 4.36
C ILE A 51 14.59 7.95 4.30
N THR A 52 15.15 7.70 3.12
CA THR A 52 16.23 6.73 2.89
C THR A 52 17.12 7.19 1.75
N SER A 53 18.40 6.80 1.78
CA SER A 53 19.34 6.99 0.66
C SER A 53 19.45 5.77 -0.26
N SER A 54 18.89 4.62 0.16
CA SER A 54 18.94 3.35 -0.58
C SER A 54 17.54 2.77 -0.84
N ASN A 55 17.46 1.81 -1.77
CA ASN A 55 16.20 1.13 -2.05
C ASN A 55 15.72 0.33 -0.83
N SER A 56 14.44 0.50 -0.49
CA SER A 56 13.76 -0.26 0.55
C SER A 56 13.35 -1.63 0.04
N GLY A 57 13.80 -2.68 0.73
CA GLY A 57 13.28 -4.04 0.51
C GLY A 57 11.81 -4.23 0.91
N ARG A 58 11.14 -3.18 1.40
CA ARG A 58 9.70 -3.13 1.71
C ARG A 58 8.88 -2.42 0.64
N ALA A 59 9.52 -1.87 -0.40
CA ALA A 59 8.80 -1.29 -1.54
C ALA A 59 7.93 -2.32 -2.29
N VAL A 60 8.12 -3.61 -2.03
CA VAL A 60 7.32 -4.72 -2.55
C VAL A 60 6.10 -5.07 -1.69
N ASP A 61 5.93 -4.41 -0.54
CA ASP A 61 4.77 -4.59 0.32
C ASP A 61 3.52 -4.04 -0.38
N VAL A 62 2.39 -4.72 -0.17
CA VAL A 62 1.14 -4.42 -0.86
C VAL A 62 0.72 -2.97 -0.60
N GLU A 63 0.84 -2.52 0.64
CA GLU A 63 0.37 -1.21 1.07
C GLU A 63 1.18 -0.08 0.42
N GLN A 64 2.51 -0.25 0.29
CA GLN A 64 3.37 0.75 -0.36
C GLN A 64 3.13 0.79 -1.87
N LYS A 65 2.96 -0.37 -2.52
CA LYS A 65 2.57 -0.44 -3.93
C LYS A 65 1.19 0.17 -4.18
N PHE A 66 0.27 0.00 -3.24
CA PHE A 66 -1.06 0.60 -3.35
C PHE A 66 -1.03 2.13 -3.20
N ALA A 67 -0.16 2.68 -2.34
CA ALA A 67 0.07 4.13 -2.31
C ALA A 67 0.55 4.68 -3.66
N ALA A 68 1.39 3.93 -4.38
CA ALA A 68 1.81 4.28 -5.74
C ALA A 68 0.64 4.23 -6.74
N ILE A 69 -0.27 3.26 -6.61
CA ILE A 69 -1.52 3.21 -7.42
C ILE A 69 -2.39 4.42 -7.12
N MET A 70 -2.58 4.78 -5.85
CA MET A 70 -3.36 5.96 -5.48
C MET A 70 -2.79 7.25 -6.08
N ASP A 71 -1.46 7.38 -6.14
CA ASP A 71 -0.83 8.53 -6.80
C ASP A 71 -1.05 8.51 -8.32
N ARG A 72 -0.78 7.37 -8.97
CA ARG A 72 -0.95 7.17 -10.41
C ARG A 72 -2.39 7.43 -10.88
N ASP A 73 -3.36 6.94 -10.13
CA ASP A 73 -4.78 6.95 -10.52
C ASP A 73 -5.54 8.13 -9.87
N GLY A 74 -4.84 9.00 -9.12
CA GLY A 74 -5.43 10.19 -8.52
C GLY A 74 -6.44 9.91 -7.39
N LEU A 75 -6.30 8.78 -6.69
CA LEU A 75 -7.20 8.38 -5.61
C LEU A 75 -6.90 9.15 -4.32
N ALA A 76 -7.84 9.95 -3.84
CA ALA A 76 -7.72 10.64 -2.56
C ALA A 76 -7.95 9.72 -1.36
N HIS A 77 -8.92 8.81 -1.47
CA HIS A 77 -9.31 7.89 -0.41
C HIS A 77 -9.48 6.49 -0.98
N ALA A 78 -8.98 5.48 -0.27
CA ALA A 78 -9.14 4.10 -0.69
C ALA A 78 -9.13 3.13 0.49
N ASP A 79 -9.74 1.96 0.28
CA ASP A 79 -9.70 0.84 1.21
C ASP A 79 -8.84 -0.27 0.61
N LEU A 80 -7.90 -0.79 1.40
CA LEU A 80 -7.04 -1.92 1.03
C LEU A 80 -7.26 -3.07 2.00
N TYR A 81 -7.56 -4.24 1.47
CA TYR A 81 -7.70 -5.46 2.25
C TYR A 81 -6.43 -6.29 2.11
N ILE A 82 -5.86 -6.77 3.22
CA ILE A 82 -4.71 -7.68 3.23
C ILE A 82 -5.02 -8.95 4.02
N ASN A 83 -4.50 -10.09 3.58
CA ASN A 83 -4.69 -11.38 4.26
C ASN A 83 -3.70 -11.62 5.41
N PHE A 84 -2.82 -10.66 5.71
CA PHE A 84 -1.82 -10.80 6.76
C PHE A 84 -2.45 -10.57 8.15
N PRO A 85 -2.52 -11.60 9.03
CA PRO A 85 -3.42 -11.61 10.18
C PRO A 85 -3.08 -10.60 11.27
N THR A 86 -1.83 -10.12 11.31
CA THR A 86 -1.35 -9.13 12.29
C THR A 86 -1.41 -7.69 11.78
N GLY A 87 -1.93 -7.44 10.58
CA GLY A 87 -2.00 -6.10 9.98
C GLY A 87 -0.64 -5.59 9.46
N PRO A 88 -0.56 -4.32 9.05
CA PRO A 88 0.63 -3.76 8.41
C PRO A 88 1.91 -3.92 9.26
N CYS A 89 3.02 -4.27 8.63
CA CYS A 89 4.29 -4.50 9.35
C CYS A 89 4.77 -3.23 10.09
N THR A 90 5.19 -3.38 11.35
CA THR A 90 5.71 -2.31 12.23
C THR A 90 7.24 -2.14 12.19
N VAL A 91 7.90 -2.81 11.25
CA VAL A 91 9.37 -2.79 11.10
C VAL A 91 9.88 -1.47 10.52
N LYS A 92 11.20 -1.25 10.54
CA LYS A 92 11.84 -0.09 9.90
C LYS A 92 11.48 -0.02 8.41
N LEU A 93 11.08 1.17 7.95
CA LEU A 93 10.52 1.42 6.61
C LEU A 93 9.25 0.58 6.31
N GLY A 94 8.63 0.05 7.35
CA GLY A 94 7.33 -0.59 7.28
C GLY A 94 6.22 0.42 7.06
N CYS A 95 5.07 -0.09 6.68
CA CYS A 95 3.91 0.67 6.20
C CYS A 95 3.54 1.83 7.14
N ASN A 96 3.51 1.61 8.46
CA ASN A 96 3.14 2.66 9.42
C ASN A 96 4.12 3.85 9.44
N GLN A 97 5.39 3.61 9.10
CA GLN A 97 6.41 4.65 9.11
C GLN A 97 6.40 5.46 7.80
N VAL A 98 6.17 4.81 6.67
CA VAL A 98 6.40 5.42 5.35
C VAL A 98 5.14 5.76 4.58
N LEU A 99 4.01 5.10 4.86
CA LEU A 99 2.74 5.38 4.17
C LEU A 99 2.32 6.85 4.27
N PRO A 100 2.43 7.54 5.43
CA PRO A 100 2.07 8.95 5.48
C PRO A 100 2.84 9.81 4.46
N ALA A 101 4.14 9.56 4.28
CA ALA A 101 4.97 10.29 3.33
C ALA A 101 4.72 9.89 1.87
N LEU A 102 4.40 8.61 1.62
CA LEU A 102 4.06 8.12 0.28
C LEU A 102 2.69 8.68 -0.18
N LEU A 103 1.70 8.72 0.71
CA LEU A 103 0.37 9.22 0.38
C LEU A 103 0.38 10.72 0.05
N GLY A 104 1.19 11.51 0.76
CA GLY A 104 1.18 12.97 0.60
C GLY A 104 -0.10 13.62 1.18
N PRO A 105 -0.18 14.95 1.20
CA PRO A 105 -1.26 15.66 1.87
C PRO A 105 -2.63 15.35 1.23
N ASN A 106 -3.68 15.38 2.05
CA ASN A 106 -5.08 15.18 1.64
C ASN A 106 -5.43 13.78 1.09
N ARG A 107 -4.54 12.79 1.24
CA ARG A 107 -4.85 11.39 0.91
C ARG A 107 -4.97 10.53 2.17
N SER A 108 -5.81 9.49 2.12
CA SER A 108 -5.90 8.51 3.19
C SER A 108 -6.12 7.09 2.67
N LEU A 109 -5.44 6.14 3.28
CA LEU A 109 -5.59 4.71 3.00
C LEU A 109 -6.05 3.98 4.26
N THR A 110 -7.20 3.32 4.19
CA THR A 110 -7.66 2.41 5.25
C THR A 110 -7.26 0.99 4.90
N VAL A 111 -6.36 0.40 5.70
CA VAL A 111 -5.95 -0.99 5.56
C VAL A 111 -6.79 -1.86 6.48
N HIS A 112 -7.45 -2.88 5.94
CA HIS A 112 -8.24 -3.88 6.65
C HIS A 112 -7.52 -5.23 6.62
N TRP A 113 -7.55 -5.94 7.73
CA TRP A 113 -7.04 -7.31 7.87
C TRP A 113 -7.99 -8.13 8.74
N PRO A 114 -7.86 -9.47 8.83
CA PRO A 114 -8.85 -10.32 9.50
C PRO A 114 -9.24 -9.89 10.92
N ASN A 115 -8.32 -9.26 11.66
CA ASN A 115 -8.49 -8.92 13.07
C ASN A 115 -8.51 -7.41 13.35
N GLY A 116 -8.65 -6.56 12.32
CA GLY A 116 -8.64 -5.12 12.55
C GLY A 116 -8.56 -4.27 11.29
N ARG A 117 -8.47 -2.96 11.51
CA ARG A 117 -8.21 -1.98 10.46
C ARG A 117 -7.45 -0.79 10.99
N HIS A 118 -6.72 -0.11 10.13
CA HIS A 118 -6.01 1.13 10.44
C HIS A 118 -6.07 2.10 9.26
N THR A 119 -6.38 3.36 9.53
CA THR A 119 -6.36 4.42 8.52
C THR A 119 -5.07 5.22 8.66
N CYS A 120 -4.26 5.21 7.60
CA CYS A 120 -3.13 6.12 7.46
C CYS A 120 -3.57 7.39 6.72
N HIS A 121 -3.22 8.54 7.28
CA HIS A 121 -3.39 9.84 6.64
C HIS A 121 -2.03 10.32 6.11
N GLY A 122 -2.02 10.81 4.88
CA GLY A 122 -0.81 11.32 4.27
C GLY A 122 -0.40 12.70 4.80
N VAL A 123 0.91 12.95 4.81
CA VAL A 123 1.52 14.19 5.32
C VAL A 123 2.30 14.91 4.22
N GLY A 124 2.38 16.24 4.35
CA GLY A 124 3.06 17.15 3.43
C GLY A 124 4.56 17.22 3.65
#